data_AF-W1Y8B5-F1
#
_entry.id   AF-W1Y8B5-F1
#
_cell.length_a   1.000
_cell.length_b   1.000
_cell.length_c   1.000
_cell.angle_alpha   90.00
_cell.angle_beta   90.00
_cell.angle_gamma   90.00
#
_symmetry.space_group_name_H-M   'P 1'
#
loop_
_entity.id
_entity.type
_entity.pdbx_description
1 polymer ?
#
loop_
_entity_poly.entity_id
_entity_poly.type
_entity_poly.pdbx_seq_one_letter_code
_entity_poly.pdbx_strand_id
1 'polypeptide(L)'
;NRDMLAEYAPELLDLKTTNHPGATGDGMKLATAVGGALVDMKKIQIHPTAQQDTDHVYLIGEGVRGEGAVLVNRAGQRFVNEMTTRDKVTAAINDLQEDGATLILDQGIREAFTAIDFYLAVGLV
;
A
#
# COMPACT_ATOMS: atom_id res chain seq x y z
N ASN A 1 4.65 -0.72 -14.23
CA ASN A 1 5.58 -0.41 -15.34
C ASN A 1 6.95 -0.07 -14.74
N ARG A 2 7.97 -0.91 -14.93
CA ARG A 2 9.30 -0.69 -14.34
C ARG A 2 10.10 0.41 -15.06
N ASP A 3 9.95 0.55 -16.37
CA ASP A 3 10.67 1.56 -17.17
C ASP A 3 10.26 2.98 -16.77
N MET A 4 8.95 3.23 -16.64
CA MET A 4 8.46 4.53 -16.17
C MET A 4 8.83 4.81 -14.71
N LEU A 5 8.91 3.78 -13.87
CA LEU A 5 9.42 3.95 -12.50
C LEU A 5 10.90 4.31 -12.52
N ALA A 6 11.72 3.66 -13.35
CA ALA A 6 13.14 3.98 -13.47
C ALA A 6 13.37 5.43 -13.95
N GLU A 7 12.47 5.97 -14.77
CA GLU A 7 12.54 7.35 -15.25
C GLU A 7 12.09 8.36 -14.19
N TYR A 8 10.94 8.13 -13.54
CA TYR A 8 10.29 9.16 -12.72
C TYR A 8 10.47 9.00 -11.20
N ALA A 9 10.73 7.79 -10.71
CA ALA A 9 10.88 7.48 -9.29
C ALA A 9 11.75 6.20 -9.09
N PRO A 10 13.04 6.22 -9.47
CA PRO A 10 13.92 5.06 -9.42
C PRO A 10 14.06 4.48 -8.01
N GLU A 11 13.89 5.30 -6.97
CA GLU A 11 13.89 4.89 -5.57
C GLU A 11 12.77 3.90 -5.20
N LEU A 12 11.74 3.75 -6.05
CA LEU A 12 10.61 2.85 -5.83
C LEU A 12 10.73 1.51 -6.59
N LEU A 13 11.81 1.28 -7.32
CA LEU A 13 11.96 0.11 -8.20
C LEU A 13 11.96 -1.24 -7.47
N ASP A 14 12.37 -1.23 -6.21
CA ASP A 14 12.47 -2.43 -5.38
C ASP A 14 11.14 -2.75 -4.66
N LEU A 15 10.16 -1.85 -4.73
CA LEU A 15 8.85 -2.06 -4.11
C LEU A 15 7.98 -2.98 -4.97
N LYS A 16 7.22 -3.84 -4.30
CA LYS A 16 6.15 -4.61 -4.95
C LYS A 16 4.94 -3.71 -5.23
N THR A 17 4.15 -4.05 -6.24
CA THR A 17 2.96 -3.27 -6.66
C THR A 17 1.66 -3.96 -6.25
N THR A 18 0.66 -3.19 -5.85
CA THR A 18 -0.72 -3.64 -5.62
C THR A 18 -1.58 -3.59 -6.90
N ASN A 19 -1.01 -3.12 -8.01
CA ASN A 19 -1.77 -2.92 -9.24
C ASN A 19 -1.89 -4.22 -10.04
N HIS A 20 -3.00 -4.35 -10.76
CA HIS A 20 -3.14 -5.37 -11.80
C HIS A 20 -2.03 -5.23 -12.87
N PRO A 21 -1.55 -6.34 -13.48
CA PRO A 21 -0.46 -6.33 -14.48
C PRO A 21 -0.67 -5.37 -15.65
N GLY A 22 -1.92 -5.04 -15.99
CA GLY A 22 -2.28 -4.08 -17.04
C GLY A 22 -2.01 -2.61 -16.70
N ALA A 23 -1.56 -2.26 -15.50
CA ALA A 23 -1.16 -0.90 -15.13
C ALA A 23 0.24 -0.54 -15.70
N THR A 24 0.32 -0.49 -17.03
CA THR A 24 1.55 -0.35 -17.82
C THR A 24 1.76 1.07 -18.35
N GLY A 25 0.82 2.00 -18.15
CA GLY A 25 0.97 3.39 -18.59
C GLY A 25 0.76 3.60 -20.09
N ASP A 26 0.16 2.63 -20.80
CA ASP A 26 -0.03 2.70 -22.25
C ASP A 26 -0.88 3.90 -22.69
N GLY A 27 -1.88 4.29 -21.89
CA GLY A 27 -2.64 5.52 -22.13
C GLY A 27 -1.79 6.80 -22.07
N MET A 28 -0.82 6.86 -21.16
CA MET A 28 0.11 8.00 -21.06
C MET A 28 1.05 8.07 -22.27
N LYS A 29 1.51 6.91 -22.75
CA LYS A 29 2.33 6.80 -23.97
C LYS A 29 1.54 7.27 -25.20
N LEU A 30 0.29 6.83 -25.34
CA LEU A 30 -0.59 7.25 -26.44
C LEU A 30 -0.82 8.76 -26.43
N ALA A 31 -1.11 9.36 -25.26
CA ALA A 31 -1.29 10.80 -25.13
C ALA A 31 -0.02 11.59 -25.50
N THR A 32 1.14 11.14 -25.02
CA THR A 32 2.43 11.79 -25.32
C THR A 32 2.78 11.69 -26.81
N ALA A 33 2.46 10.56 -27.46
CA ALA A 33 2.71 10.34 -28.88
C ALA A 33 1.94 11.33 -29.79
N VAL A 34 0.81 11.87 -29.32
CA VAL A 34 0.04 12.90 -30.04
C VAL A 34 0.31 14.32 -29.54
N GLY A 35 1.40 14.53 -28.79
CA GLY A 35 1.84 15.84 -28.31
C GLY A 35 1.22 16.28 -26.97
N GLY A 36 0.52 15.39 -26.26
CA GLY A 36 0.03 15.65 -24.91
C GLY A 36 1.18 15.78 -23.90
N ALA A 37 1.08 16.75 -23.01
CA ALA A 37 2.02 16.90 -21.90
C ALA A 37 1.57 16.08 -20.68
N LEU A 38 2.53 15.53 -19.95
CA LEU A 38 2.31 14.90 -18.66
C LEU A 38 2.73 15.87 -17.53
N VAL A 39 2.02 15.82 -16.41
CA VAL A 39 2.29 16.66 -15.24
C VAL A 39 2.43 15.77 -14.01
N ASP A 40 3.27 16.20 -13.06
CA ASP A 40 3.44 15.54 -11.76
C ASP A 40 3.84 14.05 -11.82
N MET A 41 4.55 13.64 -12.89
CA MET A 41 4.96 12.23 -13.09
C MET A 41 5.81 11.64 -11.96
N LYS A 42 6.47 12.49 -11.16
CA LYS A 42 7.25 12.09 -9.98
C LYS A 42 6.40 11.88 -8.71
N LYS A 43 5.09 12.14 -8.76
CA LYS A 43 4.18 12.02 -7.62
C LYS A 43 3.55 10.63 -7.60
N ILE A 44 4.33 9.65 -7.12
CA ILE A 44 3.89 8.27 -7.00
C ILE A 44 3.53 7.98 -5.55
N GLN A 45 2.31 7.47 -5.32
CA GLN A 45 1.85 7.11 -3.99
C GLN A 45 2.21 5.66 -3.66
N ILE A 46 2.73 5.45 -2.46
CA ILE A 46 2.92 4.13 -1.86
C ILE A 46 1.76 3.89 -0.89
N HIS A 47 1.20 2.69 -0.89
CA HIS A 47 0.22 2.31 0.13
C HIS A 47 0.95 1.77 1.36
N PRO A 48 0.68 2.26 2.58
CA PRO A 48 1.40 1.86 3.79
C PRO A 48 1.13 0.41 4.20
N THR A 49 -0.06 -0.11 3.90
CA THR A 49 -0.50 -1.44 4.32
C THR A 49 -0.73 -2.31 3.08
N ALA A 50 0.31 -3.02 2.67
CA ALA A 50 0.26 -4.03 1.63
C ALA A 50 0.87 -5.32 2.18
N GLN A 51 0.16 -6.42 2.03
CA GLN A 51 0.65 -7.73 2.40
C GLN A 51 1.64 -8.22 1.33
N GLN A 52 2.86 -8.60 1.71
CA GLN A 52 3.94 -9.00 0.79
C GLN A 52 4.58 -10.37 1.08
N ASP A 53 4.06 -11.17 2.02
CA ASP A 53 4.58 -12.48 2.45
C ASP A 53 4.30 -13.57 1.42
N THR A 54 3.38 -13.32 0.48
CA THR A 54 3.09 -14.20 -0.65
C THR A 54 3.53 -13.59 -1.99
N ASP A 55 3.51 -14.39 -3.05
CA ASP A 55 3.81 -13.91 -4.41
C ASP A 55 2.80 -12.86 -4.90
N HIS A 56 1.56 -12.93 -4.42
CA HIS A 56 0.53 -11.94 -4.73
C HIS A 56 0.47 -10.87 -3.65
N VAL A 57 0.58 -9.61 -4.06
CA VAL A 57 0.50 -8.47 -3.14
C VAL A 57 -0.96 -8.08 -2.95
N TYR A 58 -1.46 -8.22 -1.73
CA TYR A 58 -2.79 -7.76 -1.38
C TYR A 58 -2.74 -6.41 -0.69
N LEU A 59 -3.54 -5.45 -1.18
CA LEU A 59 -3.74 -4.19 -0.49
C LEU A 59 -4.69 -4.42 0.70
N ILE A 60 -4.22 -4.09 1.90
CA ILE A 60 -5.07 -4.06 3.09
C ILE A 60 -5.65 -2.65 3.18
N GLY A 61 -6.97 -2.55 3.01
CA GLY A 61 -7.68 -1.29 2.87
C GLY A 61 -7.49 -0.36 4.07
N GLU A 62 -7.36 0.93 3.79
CA GLU A 62 -7.30 1.97 4.83
C GLU A 62 -8.54 1.97 5.73
N GLY A 63 -9.68 1.51 5.23
CA GLY A 63 -10.91 1.32 6.01
C GLY A 63 -10.71 0.43 7.24
N VAL A 64 -9.81 -0.56 7.18
CA VAL A 64 -9.50 -1.42 8.35
C VAL A 64 -8.93 -0.57 9.51
N ARG A 65 -8.02 0.37 9.22
CA ARG A 65 -7.52 1.35 10.20
C ARG A 65 -8.62 2.32 10.63
N GLY A 66 -9.45 2.77 9.67
CA GLY A 66 -10.56 3.70 9.90
C GLY A 66 -11.61 3.16 10.88
N GLU A 67 -11.90 1.85 10.83
CA GLU A 67 -12.82 1.19 11.75
C GLU A 67 -12.24 0.94 13.16
N GLY A 68 -10.94 1.19 13.36
CA GLY A 68 -10.31 1.14 14.69
C GLY A 68 -9.18 0.12 14.83
N ALA A 69 -8.75 -0.55 13.76
CA ALA A 69 -7.59 -1.43 13.83
C ALA A 69 -6.32 -0.64 14.14
N VAL A 70 -5.44 -1.23 14.96
CA VAL A 70 -4.19 -0.60 15.40
C VAL A 70 -2.98 -1.26 14.76
N LEU A 71 -1.95 -0.46 14.49
CA LEU A 71 -0.65 -0.95 14.01
C LEU A 71 0.29 -1.18 15.19
N VAL A 72 0.86 -2.36 15.27
CA VAL A 72 1.87 -2.72 16.29
C VAL A 72 3.17 -3.19 15.64
N ASN A 73 4.29 -2.86 16.27
CA ASN A 73 5.61 -3.40 15.92
C ASN A 73 5.79 -4.84 16.44
N ARG A 74 6.95 -5.46 16.18
CA ARG A 74 7.28 -6.81 16.68
C ARG A 74 7.25 -6.95 18.21
N ALA A 75 7.41 -5.86 18.94
CA ALA A 75 7.31 -5.84 20.41
C ALA A 75 5.84 -5.70 20.91
N GLY A 76 4.86 -5.63 20.01
CA GLY A 76 3.45 -5.46 20.35
C GLY A 76 3.09 -4.02 20.77
N GLN A 77 3.92 -3.04 20.41
CA GLN A 77 3.73 -1.64 20.77
C GLN A 77 3.23 -0.82 19.58
N ARG A 78 2.28 0.09 19.83
CA ARG A 78 1.86 1.08 18.85
C ARG A 78 2.97 2.11 18.62
N PHE A 79 3.15 2.52 17.38
CA PHE A 79 4.24 3.41 16.98
C PHE A 79 3.80 4.59 16.10
N VAL A 80 2.53 4.61 15.67
CA VAL A 80 1.99 5.67 14.80
C VAL A 80 0.52 5.92 15.10
N ASN A 81 0.03 7.12 14.79
CA ASN A 81 -1.40 7.39 14.68
C ASN A 81 -1.91 6.85 13.33
N GLU A 82 -2.75 5.81 13.35
CA GLU A 82 -3.22 5.09 12.17
C GLU A 82 -4.09 5.95 11.23
N MET A 83 -4.61 7.09 11.69
CA MET A 83 -5.44 8.02 10.91
C MET A 83 -4.65 9.16 10.26
N THR A 84 -3.32 9.15 10.36
CA THR A 84 -2.48 10.14 9.65
C THR A 84 -2.39 9.84 8.16
N THR A 85 -1.81 10.78 7.41
CA THR A 85 -1.58 10.65 5.97
C THR A 85 -0.69 9.45 5.63
N ARG A 86 -0.91 8.84 4.45
CA ARG A 86 -0.24 7.62 4.00
C ARG A 86 1.28 7.71 4.02
N ASP A 87 1.83 8.83 3.60
CA ASP A 87 3.27 9.14 3.65
C ASP A 87 3.85 9.03 5.06
N LYS A 88 3.15 9.56 6.07
CA LYS A 88 3.56 9.49 7.47
C LYS A 88 3.43 8.08 8.05
N VAL A 89 2.38 7.33 7.69
CA VAL A 89 2.24 5.92 8.11
C VAL A 89 3.35 5.08 7.48
N THR A 90 3.61 5.24 6.18
CA THR A 90 4.69 4.55 5.47
C THR A 90 6.05 4.87 6.10
N ALA A 91 6.34 6.15 6.36
CA ALA A 91 7.59 6.55 7.02
C ALA A 91 7.74 5.89 8.39
N ALA A 92 6.69 5.92 9.22
CA ALA A 92 6.73 5.32 10.55
C ALA A 92 6.94 3.79 10.53
N ILE A 93 6.37 3.08 9.54
CA ILE A 93 6.62 1.64 9.36
C ILE A 93 8.08 1.40 8.96
N ASN A 94 8.61 2.17 8.01
CA ASN A 94 9.98 2.03 7.54
C ASN A 94 11.01 2.35 8.64
N ASP A 95 10.71 3.33 9.50
CA ASP A 95 11.55 3.74 10.62
C ASP A 95 11.69 2.65 11.70
N LEU A 96 10.79 1.66 11.74
CA LEU A 96 10.95 0.49 12.61
C LEU A 96 12.17 -0.35 12.23
N GLN A 97 12.60 -0.30 10.96
CA GLN A 97 13.64 -1.19 10.41
C GLN A 97 13.33 -2.67 10.63
N GLU A 98 12.03 -3.00 10.69
CA GLU A 98 11.48 -4.35 10.79
C GLU A 98 10.93 -4.79 9.43
N ASP A 99 10.62 -6.08 9.29
CA ASP A 99 9.94 -6.62 8.10
C ASP A 99 8.42 -6.32 8.17
N GLY A 100 8.08 -5.03 8.21
CA GLY A 100 6.71 -4.54 8.31
C GLY A 100 6.18 -4.41 9.75
N ALA A 101 4.85 -4.32 9.85
CA ALA A 101 4.09 -4.15 11.09
C ALA A 101 2.82 -4.99 11.05
N THR A 102 2.25 -5.30 12.22
CA THR A 102 1.05 -6.12 12.34
C THR A 102 -0.18 -5.25 12.59
N LEU A 103 -1.25 -5.48 11.85
CA LEU A 103 -2.57 -4.91 12.11
C LEU A 103 -3.32 -5.79 13.10
N ILE A 104 -3.76 -5.21 14.22
CA ILE A 104 -4.58 -5.87 15.23
C ILE A 104 -5.98 -5.26 15.19
N LEU A 105 -6.99 -6.12 15.08
CA LEU A 105 -8.40 -5.75 15.02
C LEU A 105 -9.23 -6.75 15.82
N ASP A 106 -10.42 -6.32 16.25
CA ASP A 106 -11.36 -7.15 16.98
C ASP A 106 -12.52 -7.61 16.09
N GLN A 107 -13.42 -8.41 16.66
CA GLN A 107 -14.59 -8.92 15.95
C GLN A 107 -15.54 -7.78 15.51
N GLY A 108 -15.63 -6.69 16.28
CA GLY A 108 -16.47 -5.55 15.94
C GLY A 108 -16.00 -4.86 14.66
N ILE A 109 -14.68 -4.63 14.51
CA ILE A 109 -14.08 -4.08 13.29
C ILE A 109 -14.35 -4.99 12.08
N ARG A 110 -14.23 -6.30 12.26
CA ARG A 110 -14.52 -7.27 11.21
C ARG A 110 -15.97 -7.17 10.71
N GLU A 111 -16.93 -7.06 11.63
CA GLU A 111 -18.34 -6.93 11.29
C GLU A 111 -18.66 -5.58 10.63
N ALA A 112 -17.94 -4.51 11.00
CA ALA A 112 -18.07 -3.19 10.40
C ALA A 112 -17.46 -3.10 8.99
N PHE A 113 -16.39 -3.85 8.71
CA PHE A 113 -15.67 -3.81 7.43
C PHE A 113 -15.58 -5.19 6.77
N THR A 114 -16.62 -5.54 6.01
CA THR A 114 -16.80 -6.85 5.36
C THR A 114 -15.66 -7.27 4.41
N ALA A 115 -14.83 -6.34 3.94
CA ALA A 115 -13.64 -6.68 3.17
C ALA A 115 -12.62 -7.51 3.97
N ILE A 116 -12.70 -7.52 5.31
CA ILE A 116 -11.89 -8.41 6.16
C ILE A 116 -12.23 -9.88 5.90
N ASP A 117 -13.48 -10.22 5.55
CA ASP A 117 -13.85 -11.59 5.21
C ASP A 117 -13.16 -12.09 3.93
N PHE A 118 -12.87 -11.18 2.99
CA PHE A 118 -12.04 -11.51 1.84
C PHE A 118 -10.62 -11.84 2.27
N TYR A 119 -10.01 -11.05 3.15
CA TYR A 119 -8.65 -11.30 3.66
C TYR A 119 -8.56 -12.64 4.41
N LEU A 120 -9.59 -13.01 5.18
CA LEU A 120 -9.70 -14.33 5.79
C LEU A 120 -9.81 -15.45 4.76
N ALA A 121 -10.67 -15.28 3.74
CA ALA A 121 -10.87 -16.29 2.71
C ALA A 121 -9.61 -16.56 1.88
N VAL A 122 -8.75 -15.56 1.69
CA VAL A 122 -7.45 -15.71 1.01
C VAL A 122 -6.29 -16.05 1.96
N GLY A 123 -6.57 -16.28 3.25
CA GLY A 123 -5.60 -16.78 4.23
C GLY A 123 -4.60 -15.73 4.74
N LEU A 124 -4.99 -14.45 4.79
CA LEU A 124 -4.15 -13.35 5.30
C LEU A 124 -4.36 -13.04 6.79
N VAL A 125 -5.36 -13.66 7.42
CA VAL A 125 -5.72 -13.51 8.84
C VAL A 125 -5.82 -14.90 9.48
#